data_AF-A0A2W6AWP6-F1
#
_entry.id   AF-A0A2W6AWP6-F1
#
_cell.length_a   1.000
_cell.length_b   1.000
_cell.length_c   1.000
_cell.angle_alpha   90.00
_cell.angle_beta   90.00
_cell.angle_gamma   90.00
#
_symmetry.space_group_name_H-M   'P 1'
#
loop_
_entity.id
_entity.type
_entity.pdbx_description
1 polymer ?
#
loop_
_entity_poly.entity_id
_entity_poly.type
_entity_poly.pdbx_seq_one_letter_code
_entity_poly.pdbx_strand_id
1 'polypeptide(L)'
;MTSPNDATIVPIALTVDGRRGYTMWAPPWTEDGEEWQAFLGSGEVIAVFANTDDLATYVARGEPNDLVDHPAWDMTQTLPAREFVPSTERRFDVDAVPDRIAGEVSEDVRADVARTIEIVRAIAECTDDGPLMSMLDGAAFAQLLGEQAGRADSDKDEDGDDDENVDAALRAGPDDEWSDVRATVRASWPLLTRRLADHLAWTEGATTPTAQTAEDFWDAVGMLPLTLTTESGTGYTLRCYLDDAAIFLGSDMSVDIFTSPAGLIDYCHSAQTHDLSDLATWPAVNDATLLDVRPHNDERYDLRTESAAAREIALDLAEYCRLDGVIAALQGEEPVDWTGVLTEIESCLAWHD
;
A
#
# COMPACT_ATOMS: atom_id res chain seq x y z
N MET A 1 -26.32 16.74 -17.73
CA MET A 1 -25.46 17.93 -17.87
C MET A 1 -24.28 17.72 -16.95
N THR A 2 -23.18 17.21 -17.49
CA THR A 2 -21.81 17.36 -16.95
C THR A 2 -20.87 17.21 -18.15
N SER A 3 -20.22 18.32 -18.52
CA SER A 3 -18.99 18.47 -19.32
C SER A 3 -18.85 19.98 -19.46
N PRO A 4 -17.76 20.60 -18.97
CA PRO A 4 -16.42 20.35 -19.51
C PRO A 4 -15.28 20.32 -18.46
N ASN A 5 -14.29 19.44 -18.68
CA ASN A 5 -13.01 19.25 -17.95
C ASN A 5 -13.07 18.61 -16.55
N ASP A 6 -12.68 17.33 -16.51
CA ASP A 6 -12.63 16.39 -15.39
C ASP A 6 -11.54 16.69 -14.34
N ALA A 7 -11.34 17.94 -13.95
CA ALA A 7 -10.46 18.25 -12.81
C ALA A 7 -11.22 18.00 -11.51
N THR A 8 -10.89 16.90 -10.85
CA THR A 8 -11.44 16.56 -9.52
C THR A 8 -10.40 16.91 -8.48
N ILE A 9 -10.82 17.56 -7.39
CA ILE A 9 -9.98 17.67 -6.19
C ILE A 9 -10.04 16.33 -5.48
N VAL A 10 -8.88 15.72 -5.22
CA VAL A 10 -8.78 14.33 -4.75
C VAL A 10 -8.10 14.24 -3.40
N PRO A 11 -8.55 13.36 -2.50
CA PRO A 11 -7.80 13.07 -1.29
C PRO A 11 -6.56 12.25 -1.63
N ILE A 12 -5.45 12.54 -0.96
CA ILE A 12 -4.21 11.78 -1.03
C ILE A 12 -3.69 11.48 0.36
N ALA A 13 -2.90 10.42 0.49
CA ALA A 13 -2.10 10.13 1.68
C ALA A 13 -0.61 10.31 1.37
N LEU A 14 0.12 10.96 2.28
CA LEU A 14 1.56 11.14 2.20
C LEU A 14 2.22 10.48 3.40
N THR A 15 3.27 9.70 3.18
CA THR A 15 4.18 9.21 4.23
C THR A 15 5.57 9.82 4.01
N VAL A 16 6.01 10.69 4.91
CA VAL A 16 7.25 11.47 4.82
C VAL A 16 7.86 11.63 6.23
N ASP A 17 9.16 11.35 6.37
CA ASP A 17 9.93 11.45 7.62
C ASP A 17 9.31 10.65 8.78
N GLY A 18 8.82 9.45 8.46
CA GLY A 18 8.10 8.59 9.40
C GLY A 18 6.79 9.20 9.85
N ARG A 19 6.17 10.11 9.10
CA ARG A 19 4.86 10.68 9.40
C ARG A 19 3.88 10.39 8.27
N ARG A 20 2.67 9.91 8.58
CA ARG A 20 1.59 9.70 7.61
C ARG A 20 0.45 10.65 7.89
N GLY A 21 -0.12 11.20 6.82
CA GLY A 21 -1.32 12.01 6.92
C GLY A 21 -1.97 12.24 5.57
N TYR A 22 -3.05 13.01 5.61
CA TYR A 22 -4.02 13.14 4.53
C TYR A 22 -4.15 14.61 4.14
N THR A 23 -4.27 14.87 2.84
CA THR A 23 -4.52 16.22 2.30
C THR A 23 -5.36 16.12 1.02
N MET A 24 -5.73 17.27 0.44
CA MET A 24 -6.34 17.31 -0.89
C MET A 24 -5.35 17.81 -1.93
N TRP A 25 -5.45 17.27 -3.12
CA TRP A 25 -4.68 17.68 -4.29
C TRP A 25 -5.64 17.89 -5.46
N ALA A 26 -5.51 19.01 -6.16
CA ALA A 26 -6.07 19.18 -7.49
C ALA A 26 -4.95 18.88 -8.50
N PRO A 27 -5.02 17.75 -9.24
CA PRO A 27 -4.10 17.49 -10.35
C PRO A 27 -4.17 18.59 -11.40
N PRO A 28 -3.23 18.65 -12.36
CA PRO A 28 -3.18 19.73 -13.33
C PRO A 28 -4.52 19.94 -14.04
N TRP A 29 -5.02 21.17 -14.03
CA TRP A 29 -6.22 21.59 -14.74
C TRP A 29 -5.94 22.84 -15.58
N THR A 30 -6.73 23.04 -16.63
CA THR A 30 -6.62 24.24 -17.46
C THR A 30 -7.78 25.18 -17.18
N GLU A 31 -7.47 26.43 -16.91
CA GLU A 31 -8.42 27.53 -16.76
C GLU A 31 -7.90 28.76 -17.51
N ASP A 32 -8.75 29.34 -18.36
CA ASP A 32 -8.41 30.49 -19.21
C ASP A 32 -7.13 30.34 -20.08
N GLY A 33 -6.75 29.10 -20.39
CA GLY A 33 -5.58 28.78 -21.20
C GLY A 33 -4.27 28.71 -20.41
N GLU A 34 -4.34 28.84 -19.08
CA GLU A 34 -3.25 28.62 -18.15
C GLU A 34 -3.45 27.26 -17.46
N GLU A 35 -2.35 26.54 -17.24
CA GLU A 35 -2.35 25.28 -16.49
C GLU A 35 -2.07 25.58 -15.02
N TRP A 36 -2.89 25.00 -14.15
CA TRP A 36 -2.89 25.20 -12.72
C TRP A 36 -2.81 23.86 -12.02
N GLN A 37 -2.24 23.85 -10.83
CA GLN A 37 -2.24 22.73 -9.91
C GLN A 37 -2.16 23.29 -8.49
N ALA A 38 -2.81 22.63 -7.52
CA ALA A 38 -2.80 23.10 -6.15
C ALA A 38 -2.99 21.96 -5.13
N PHE A 39 -2.53 22.21 -3.91
CA PHE A 39 -2.80 21.37 -2.75
C PHE A 39 -3.63 22.14 -1.73
N LEU A 40 -4.30 21.43 -0.82
CA LEU A 40 -4.92 22.07 0.33
C LEU A 40 -3.84 22.69 1.21
N GLY A 41 -3.76 24.01 1.23
CA GLY A 41 -2.68 24.72 1.87
C GLY A 41 -2.79 26.23 1.72
N SER A 42 -1.70 26.92 2.04
CA SER A 42 -1.56 28.35 1.76
C SER A 42 -0.12 28.66 1.37
N GLY A 43 0.06 29.12 0.13
CA GLY A 43 1.37 29.45 -0.42
C GLY A 43 2.29 28.23 -0.46
N GLU A 44 3.46 28.33 0.15
CA GLU A 44 4.47 27.26 0.13
C GLU A 44 4.20 26.14 1.18
N VAL A 45 3.04 26.16 1.85
CA VAL A 45 2.74 25.27 2.97
C VAL A 45 1.47 24.47 2.71
N ILE A 46 1.60 23.14 2.73
CA ILE A 46 0.51 22.18 2.56
C ILE A 46 -0.02 21.75 3.92
N ALA A 47 -1.33 21.84 4.12
CA ALA A 47 -1.98 21.37 5.33
C ALA A 47 -2.13 19.84 5.27
N VAL A 48 -1.64 19.14 6.32
CA VAL A 48 -1.69 17.68 6.41
C VAL A 48 -2.39 17.24 7.70
N PHE A 49 -3.37 16.36 7.54
CA PHE A 49 -4.28 15.92 8.60
C PHE A 49 -3.96 14.51 9.08
N ALA A 50 -4.20 14.25 10.35
CA ALA A 50 -3.95 12.95 10.98
C ALA A 50 -4.83 11.83 10.42
N ASN A 51 -6.08 12.17 10.09
CA ASN A 51 -7.11 11.27 9.63
C ASN A 51 -8.04 11.99 8.66
N THR A 52 -8.85 11.22 7.94
CA THR A 52 -9.76 11.71 6.90
C THR A 52 -10.97 12.45 7.45
N ASP A 53 -11.39 12.18 8.70
CA ASP A 53 -12.50 12.88 9.35
C ASP A 53 -12.14 14.33 9.70
N ASP A 54 -10.92 14.56 10.20
CA ASP A 54 -10.39 15.89 10.47
C ASP A 54 -10.19 16.69 9.17
N LEU A 55 -9.69 16.02 8.12
CA LEU A 55 -9.59 16.60 6.77
C LEU A 55 -10.97 17.01 6.23
N ALA A 56 -11.95 16.11 6.26
CA ALA A 56 -13.30 16.38 5.80
C ALA A 56 -13.95 17.52 6.60
N THR A 57 -13.76 17.52 7.92
CA THR A 57 -14.24 18.58 8.82
C THR A 57 -13.60 19.93 8.47
N TYR A 58 -12.31 19.96 8.15
CA TYR A 58 -11.62 21.18 7.76
C TYR A 58 -12.13 21.72 6.43
N VAL A 59 -12.21 20.86 5.40
CA VAL A 59 -12.68 21.24 4.07
C VAL A 59 -14.13 21.75 4.10
N ALA A 60 -14.99 21.13 4.90
CA ALA A 60 -16.37 21.57 5.08
C ALA A 60 -16.52 22.96 5.73
N ARG A 61 -15.51 23.47 6.45
CA ARG A 61 -15.54 24.83 7.02
C ARG A 61 -15.34 25.91 5.96
N GLY A 62 -14.64 25.60 4.87
CA GLY A 62 -14.39 26.55 3.79
C GLY A 62 -13.46 27.70 4.16
N GLU A 63 -12.50 27.44 5.03
CA GLU A 63 -11.47 28.43 5.34
C GLU A 63 -10.63 28.76 4.07
N PRO A 64 -10.11 29.99 3.93
CA PRO A 64 -9.27 30.36 2.79
C PRO A 64 -8.07 29.43 2.63
N ASN A 65 -7.83 28.97 1.40
CA ASN A 65 -6.74 28.06 1.04
C ASN A 65 -6.52 28.09 -0.49
N ASP A 66 -5.46 27.46 -0.99
CA ASP A 66 -5.09 27.53 -2.41
C ASP A 66 -6.03 26.78 -3.37
N LEU A 67 -6.96 25.96 -2.86
CA LEU A 67 -7.97 25.28 -3.67
C LEU A 67 -9.28 26.06 -3.82
N VAL A 68 -9.46 27.20 -3.13
CA VAL A 68 -10.77 27.90 -3.13
C VAL A 68 -11.20 28.42 -4.49
N ASP A 69 -10.24 28.69 -5.38
CA ASP A 69 -10.50 29.17 -6.74
C ASP A 69 -10.75 28.01 -7.72
N HIS A 70 -10.53 26.75 -7.30
CA HIS A 70 -10.75 25.61 -8.17
C HIS A 70 -12.26 25.39 -8.46
N PRO A 71 -12.68 25.14 -9.72
CA PRO A 71 -14.10 25.02 -10.09
C PRO A 71 -14.91 23.97 -9.32
N ALA A 72 -14.24 22.90 -8.86
CA ALA A 72 -14.86 21.83 -8.07
C ALA A 72 -14.85 22.07 -6.54
N TRP A 73 -14.32 23.19 -6.05
CA TRP A 73 -14.15 23.44 -4.61
C TRP A 73 -15.49 23.40 -3.85
N ASP A 74 -16.49 24.17 -4.30
CA ASP A 74 -17.82 24.23 -3.69
C ASP A 74 -18.46 22.85 -3.54
N MET A 75 -18.29 21.98 -4.55
CA MET A 75 -18.80 20.60 -4.49
C MET A 75 -18.03 19.78 -3.47
N THR A 76 -16.70 19.90 -3.45
CA THR A 76 -15.80 19.18 -2.54
C THR A 76 -16.15 19.42 -1.07
N GLN A 77 -16.53 20.66 -0.73
CA GLN A 77 -16.98 21.03 0.62
C GLN A 77 -18.27 20.33 1.08
N THR A 78 -19.05 19.80 0.15
CA THR A 78 -20.32 19.11 0.43
C THR A 78 -20.20 17.59 0.48
N LEU A 79 -19.01 17.05 0.18
CA LEU A 79 -18.78 15.61 0.16
C LEU A 79 -18.85 15.02 1.58
N PRO A 80 -19.41 13.81 1.74
CA PRO A 80 -19.35 13.10 3.02
C PRO A 80 -17.95 12.56 3.29
N ALA A 81 -17.60 12.37 4.57
CA ALA A 81 -16.25 11.97 5.01
C ALA A 81 -15.65 10.74 4.30
N ARG A 82 -16.48 9.75 3.91
CA ARG A 82 -16.03 8.57 3.15
C ARG A 82 -15.38 8.89 1.80
N GLU A 83 -15.71 10.02 1.17
CA GLU A 83 -15.12 10.43 -0.11
C GLU A 83 -13.72 11.03 0.06
N PHE A 84 -13.29 11.26 1.31
CA PHE A 84 -11.95 11.75 1.65
C PHE A 84 -10.96 10.59 1.89
N VAL A 85 -11.38 9.34 1.74
CA VAL A 85 -10.48 8.18 1.81
C VAL A 85 -9.70 8.05 0.49
N PRO A 86 -8.37 8.15 0.48
CA PRO A 86 -7.58 8.00 -0.74
C PRO A 86 -7.66 6.57 -1.30
N SER A 87 -7.77 6.44 -2.62
CA SER A 87 -7.56 5.16 -3.31
C SER A 87 -6.12 4.69 -3.17
N THR A 88 -5.86 3.40 -3.43
CA THR A 88 -4.51 2.79 -3.36
C THR A 88 -3.47 3.58 -4.17
N GLU A 89 -3.83 3.99 -5.39
CA GLU A 89 -2.95 4.78 -6.27
C GLU A 89 -2.68 6.21 -5.79
N ARG A 90 -3.43 6.71 -4.79
CA ARG A 90 -3.29 8.06 -4.23
C ARG A 90 -2.64 8.06 -2.85
N ARG A 91 -1.95 6.98 -2.51
CA ARG A 91 -1.14 6.87 -1.31
C ARG A 91 0.32 6.82 -1.71
N PHE A 92 1.06 7.83 -1.29
CA PHE A 92 2.44 8.03 -1.67
C PHE A 92 3.31 7.84 -0.44
N ASP A 93 4.19 6.85 -0.49
CA ASP A 93 5.14 6.56 0.58
C ASP A 93 6.53 6.96 0.12
N VAL A 94 6.91 8.19 0.47
CA VAL A 94 8.19 8.78 0.09
C VAL A 94 9.30 8.05 0.84
N ASP A 95 9.09 7.67 2.09
CA ASP A 95 10.10 7.01 2.92
C ASP A 95 10.46 5.61 2.39
N ALA A 96 9.50 4.90 1.79
CA ALA A 96 9.69 3.53 1.30
C ALA A 96 10.46 3.44 -0.04
N VAL A 97 10.62 4.53 -0.80
CA VAL A 97 11.22 4.48 -2.14
C VAL A 97 12.62 3.85 -2.17
N PRO A 98 13.57 4.19 -1.26
CA PRO A 98 14.90 3.57 -1.26
C PRO A 98 14.87 2.05 -1.06
N ASP A 99 13.95 1.57 -0.21
CA ASP A 99 13.82 0.15 0.10
C ASP A 99 13.12 -0.62 -1.04
N ARG A 100 12.09 -0.01 -1.66
CA ARG A 100 11.38 -0.60 -2.80
C ARG A 100 12.29 -0.91 -3.98
N ILE A 101 13.24 -0.02 -4.27
CA ILE A 101 14.17 -0.19 -5.39
C ILE A 101 15.45 -0.95 -5.03
N ALA A 102 15.62 -1.36 -3.77
CA ALA A 102 16.83 -2.02 -3.31
C ALA A 102 16.97 -3.45 -3.86
N GLY A 103 15.84 -4.12 -4.11
CA GLY A 103 15.76 -5.48 -4.65
C GLY A 103 15.38 -5.54 -6.13
N GLU A 104 14.70 -6.62 -6.49
CA GLU A 104 14.07 -6.79 -7.81
C GLU A 104 12.94 -5.77 -7.97
N VAL A 105 12.92 -5.08 -9.12
CA VAL A 105 11.94 -4.03 -9.40
C VAL A 105 10.95 -4.52 -10.45
N SER A 106 9.76 -4.91 -10.00
CA SER A 106 8.64 -5.27 -10.89
C SER A 106 8.06 -4.04 -11.60
N GLU A 107 7.17 -4.26 -12.57
CA GLU A 107 6.43 -3.19 -13.24
C GLU A 107 5.57 -2.39 -12.24
N ASP A 108 4.93 -3.07 -11.28
CA ASP A 108 4.13 -2.42 -10.24
C ASP A 108 4.99 -1.54 -9.31
N VAL A 109 6.16 -2.04 -8.88
CA VAL A 109 7.09 -1.25 -8.07
C VAL A 109 7.59 -0.04 -8.86
N ARG A 110 7.89 -0.21 -10.15
CA ARG A 110 8.28 0.90 -11.03
C ARG A 110 7.18 1.95 -11.11
N ALA A 111 5.94 1.54 -11.36
CA ALA A 111 4.80 2.44 -11.48
C ALA A 111 4.53 3.19 -10.17
N ASP A 112 4.60 2.50 -9.03
CA ASP A 112 4.43 3.11 -7.71
C ASP A 112 5.53 4.14 -7.38
N VAL A 113 6.79 3.81 -7.64
CA VAL A 113 7.92 4.73 -7.44
C VAL A 113 7.81 5.95 -8.37
N ALA A 114 7.47 5.73 -9.64
CA ALA A 114 7.25 6.82 -10.60
C ALA A 114 6.15 7.78 -10.12
N ARG A 115 4.99 7.25 -9.72
CA ARG A 115 3.88 8.05 -9.19
C ARG A 115 4.25 8.80 -7.90
N THR A 116 5.06 8.18 -7.04
CA THR A 116 5.59 8.84 -5.84
C THR A 116 6.53 9.99 -6.20
N ILE A 117 7.37 9.84 -7.23
CA ILE A 117 8.22 10.94 -7.72
C ILE A 117 7.38 12.05 -8.34
N GLU A 118 6.33 11.72 -9.10
CA GLU A 118 5.40 12.69 -9.68
C GLU A 118 4.73 13.54 -8.59
N ILE A 119 4.27 12.94 -7.48
CA ILE A 119 3.67 13.73 -6.41
C ILE A 119 4.70 14.63 -5.70
N VAL A 120 5.96 14.18 -5.55
CA VAL A 120 7.03 15.03 -4.98
C VAL A 120 7.31 16.21 -5.92
N ARG A 121 7.31 15.98 -7.23
CA ARG A 121 7.44 17.04 -8.25
C ARG A 121 6.28 18.03 -8.16
N ALA A 122 5.06 17.53 -8.10
CA ALA A 122 3.85 18.34 -7.95
C ALA A 122 3.91 19.22 -6.69
N ILE A 123 4.35 18.68 -5.55
CA ILE A 123 4.54 19.44 -4.31
C ILE A 123 5.61 20.51 -4.51
N ALA A 124 6.75 20.16 -5.09
CA ALA A 124 7.85 21.11 -5.33
C ALA A 124 7.43 22.26 -6.25
N GLU A 125 6.64 21.99 -7.29
CA GLU A 125 6.09 23.02 -8.18
C GLU A 125 5.07 23.93 -7.46
N CYS A 126 4.09 23.35 -6.76
CA CYS A 126 3.09 24.13 -6.03
C CYS A 126 3.68 24.96 -4.89
N THR A 127 4.84 24.55 -4.35
CA THR A 127 5.52 25.26 -3.25
C THR A 127 6.70 26.12 -3.71
N ASP A 128 6.89 26.28 -5.02
CA ASP A 128 7.99 27.04 -5.65
C ASP A 128 9.39 26.64 -5.13
N ASP A 129 9.57 25.37 -4.78
CA ASP A 129 10.85 24.85 -4.28
C ASP A 129 11.78 24.45 -5.43
N GLY A 130 12.46 25.46 -5.98
CA GLY A 130 13.45 25.28 -7.06
C GLY A 130 14.56 24.24 -6.76
N PRO A 131 15.20 24.25 -5.56
CA PRO A 131 16.17 23.21 -5.22
C PRO A 131 15.59 21.79 -5.15
N LEU A 132 14.35 21.60 -4.66
CA LEU A 132 13.67 20.31 -4.66
C LEU A 132 13.38 19.84 -6.10
N MET A 133 12.91 20.75 -6.96
CA MET A 133 12.75 20.48 -8.40
C MET A 133 14.07 20.06 -9.06
N SER A 134 15.14 20.80 -8.79
CA SER A 134 16.46 20.49 -9.36
C SER A 134 17.00 19.12 -8.93
N MET A 135 16.58 18.57 -7.78
CA MET A 135 16.94 17.22 -7.37
C MET A 135 16.25 16.15 -8.23
N LEU A 136 15.06 16.45 -8.75
CA LEU A 136 14.22 15.54 -9.53
C LEU A 136 14.54 15.60 -11.04
N ASP A 137 15.17 16.66 -11.55
CA ASP A 137 15.51 16.82 -12.97
C ASP A 137 16.64 15.89 -13.49
N GLY A 138 17.15 15.00 -12.64
CA GLY A 138 18.21 14.06 -13.02
C GLY A 138 17.74 13.01 -14.04
N ALA A 139 18.65 12.60 -14.95
CA ALA A 139 18.36 11.60 -15.98
C ALA A 139 17.83 10.27 -15.40
N ALA A 140 18.26 9.90 -14.18
CA ALA A 140 17.76 8.74 -13.47
C ALA A 140 16.26 8.82 -13.15
N PHE A 141 15.75 9.99 -12.74
CA PHE A 141 14.33 10.18 -12.46
C PHE A 141 13.52 10.33 -13.75
N ALA A 142 14.06 11.02 -14.77
CA ALA A 142 13.42 11.10 -16.09
C ALA A 142 13.18 9.71 -16.73
N GLN A 143 14.09 8.76 -16.49
CA GLN A 143 13.92 7.36 -16.90
C GLN A 143 12.71 6.70 -16.22
N LEU A 144 12.48 6.98 -14.92
CA LEU A 144 11.35 6.42 -14.16
C LEU A 144 10.01 6.98 -14.64
N LEU A 145 9.99 8.26 -15.00
CA LEU A 145 8.81 8.95 -15.52
C LEU A 145 8.52 8.64 -16.99
N GLY A 146 9.34 7.80 -17.64
CA GLY A 146 9.16 7.44 -19.04
C GLY A 146 9.46 8.59 -20.03
N GLU A 147 10.15 9.65 -19.59
CA GLU A 147 10.41 10.87 -20.39
C GLU A 147 11.46 10.66 -21.50
N GLN A 148 12.08 9.47 -21.62
CA GLN A 148 13.06 9.15 -22.67
C GLN A 148 12.52 8.26 -23.79
N ALA A 149 11.70 8.84 -24.67
CA ALA A 149 11.52 8.39 -26.06
C ALA A 149 11.66 9.55 -27.08
N GLY A 150 12.49 10.54 -26.76
CA GLY A 150 12.83 11.66 -27.64
C GLY A 150 14.34 11.82 -27.82
N ARG A 151 15.06 10.75 -28.19
CA ARG A 151 16.45 10.92 -28.62
C ARG A 151 16.46 11.62 -29.98
N ALA A 152 16.92 12.87 -29.93
CA ALA A 152 17.43 13.70 -31.00
C ALA A 152 17.70 12.97 -32.32
N ASP A 153 16.97 13.39 -33.34
CA ASP A 153 17.33 13.27 -34.75
C ASP A 153 18.70 13.94 -34.94
N SER A 154 19.77 13.16 -34.78
CA SER A 154 21.08 13.56 -35.25
C SER A 154 21.23 12.99 -36.65
N ASP A 155 20.93 13.83 -37.64
CA ASP A 155 21.49 13.75 -38.98
C ASP A 155 22.99 13.44 -38.85
N LYS A 156 23.34 12.18 -39.07
CA LYS A 156 24.72 11.76 -39.35
C LYS A 156 24.67 10.95 -40.62
N ASP A 157 25.05 11.66 -41.67
CA ASP A 157 25.55 11.18 -42.95
C ASP A 157 26.06 9.74 -42.88
N GLU A 158 25.44 8.89 -43.70
CA GLU A 158 25.93 7.58 -44.07
C GLU A 158 27.32 7.73 -44.71
N ASP A 159 28.36 7.26 -44.03
CA ASP A 159 29.56 6.71 -44.65
C ASP A 159 30.49 6.11 -43.57
N GLY A 160 30.59 4.78 -43.52
CA GLY A 160 31.67 4.09 -42.83
C GLY A 160 31.31 2.75 -42.18
N ASP A 161 31.85 1.68 -42.75
CA ASP A 161 32.05 0.36 -42.13
C ASP A 161 32.42 0.46 -40.63
N ASP A 162 31.81 -0.37 -39.78
CA ASP A 162 32.52 -1.37 -38.97
C ASP A 162 31.62 -1.98 -37.87
N ASP A 163 31.61 -3.31 -37.86
CA ASP A 163 31.51 -4.23 -36.70
C ASP A 163 30.32 -4.05 -35.73
N GLU A 164 29.25 -4.81 -35.97
CA GLU A 164 28.16 -5.02 -35.02
C GLU A 164 28.69 -5.71 -33.74
N ASN A 165 29.00 -4.91 -32.72
CA ASN A 165 29.21 -5.40 -31.36
C ASN A 165 27.86 -5.78 -30.70
N VAL A 166 27.29 -6.91 -31.14
CA VAL A 166 26.12 -7.56 -30.55
C VAL A 166 26.37 -8.13 -29.13
N ASP A 167 27.59 -7.99 -28.61
CA ASP A 167 28.03 -8.59 -27.35
C ASP A 167 27.97 -7.62 -26.15
N ALA A 168 27.67 -6.33 -26.39
CA ALA A 168 27.45 -5.33 -25.34
C ALA A 168 26.01 -5.35 -24.80
N ALA A 169 25.01 -5.53 -25.67
CA ALA A 169 23.60 -5.59 -25.29
C ALA A 169 23.22 -6.85 -24.49
N LEU A 170 24.02 -7.93 -24.59
CA LEU A 170 23.82 -9.19 -23.87
C LEU A 170 24.58 -9.27 -22.53
N ARG A 171 25.37 -8.25 -22.17
CA ARG A 171 26.09 -8.18 -20.87
C ARG A 171 25.42 -7.28 -19.82
N ALA A 172 24.44 -6.46 -20.20
CA ALA A 172 23.61 -5.74 -19.23
C ALA A 172 22.59 -6.72 -18.66
N GLY A 173 22.86 -7.26 -17.47
CA GLY A 173 21.83 -7.96 -16.71
C GLY A 173 20.72 -6.99 -16.29
N PRO A 174 19.53 -7.49 -15.90
CA PRO A 174 18.43 -6.67 -15.40
C PRO A 174 18.81 -5.77 -14.20
N ASP A 175 19.89 -6.10 -13.49
CA ASP A 175 20.43 -5.30 -12.38
C ASP A 175 21.12 -3.98 -12.80
N ASP A 176 21.51 -3.84 -14.07
CA ASP A 176 22.25 -2.66 -14.56
C ASP A 176 21.33 -1.44 -14.74
N GLU A 177 20.08 -1.65 -15.18
CA GLU A 177 19.12 -0.56 -15.50
C GLU A 177 18.84 0.34 -14.28
N TRP A 178 18.71 -0.25 -13.09
CA TRP A 178 18.35 0.44 -11.86
C TRP A 178 19.55 0.87 -11.02
N SER A 179 20.78 0.56 -11.46
CA SER A 179 22.00 0.88 -10.72
C SER A 179 22.15 2.39 -10.49
N ASP A 180 21.99 3.18 -11.55
CA ASP A 180 22.11 4.64 -11.50
C ASP A 180 20.97 5.29 -10.71
N VAL A 181 19.75 4.75 -10.84
CA VAL A 181 18.59 5.17 -10.06
C VAL A 181 18.84 4.93 -8.56
N ARG A 182 19.26 3.73 -8.19
CA ARG A 182 19.59 3.37 -6.80
C ARG A 182 20.70 4.25 -6.22
N ALA A 183 21.74 4.52 -7.01
CA ALA A 183 22.83 5.40 -6.59
C ALA A 183 22.33 6.83 -6.37
N THR A 184 21.50 7.34 -7.28
CA THR A 184 20.90 8.68 -7.20
C THR A 184 19.99 8.80 -5.97
N VAL A 185 19.02 7.90 -5.82
CA VAL A 185 18.11 7.85 -4.66
C VAL A 185 18.91 7.75 -3.36
N ARG A 186 19.87 6.82 -3.24
CA ARG A 186 20.69 6.71 -2.03
C ARG A 186 21.41 8.01 -1.66
N ALA A 187 21.83 8.81 -2.65
CA ALA A 187 22.56 10.04 -2.44
C ALA A 187 21.65 11.25 -2.14
N SER A 188 20.52 11.38 -2.84
CA SER A 188 19.65 12.56 -2.78
C SER A 188 18.46 12.42 -1.82
N TRP A 189 17.95 11.20 -1.65
CA TRP A 189 16.66 10.96 -0.99
C TRP A 189 16.56 11.44 0.46
N PRO A 190 17.59 11.30 1.32
CA PRO A 190 17.53 11.82 2.68
C PRO A 190 17.35 13.34 2.74
N LEU A 191 17.97 14.08 1.81
CA LEU A 191 17.84 15.53 1.74
C LEU A 191 16.52 15.95 1.09
N LEU A 192 16.11 15.23 0.05
CA LEU A 192 14.81 15.40 -0.62
C LEU A 192 13.66 15.25 0.39
N THR A 193 13.65 14.15 1.15
CA THR A 193 12.60 13.86 2.16
C THR A 193 12.53 14.95 3.21
N ARG A 194 13.69 15.39 3.73
CA ARG A 194 13.76 16.48 4.71
C ARG A 194 13.21 17.79 4.15
N ARG A 195 13.56 18.13 2.91
CA ARG A 195 13.14 19.36 2.26
C ARG A 195 11.64 19.34 1.94
N LEU A 196 11.14 18.21 1.45
CA LEU A 196 9.71 17.99 1.26
C LEU A 196 8.94 18.18 2.57
N ALA A 197 9.46 17.64 3.69
CA ALA A 197 8.84 17.76 5.00
C ALA A 197 8.72 19.22 5.49
N ASP A 198 9.62 20.13 5.08
CA ASP A 198 9.57 21.55 5.45
C ASP A 198 8.32 22.26 4.89
N HIS A 199 7.70 21.72 3.83
CA HIS A 199 6.46 22.22 3.24
C HIS A 199 5.19 21.65 3.86
N LEU A 200 5.30 20.64 4.73
CA LEU A 200 4.14 19.93 5.28
C LEU A 200 3.80 20.46 6.68
N ALA A 201 2.71 21.24 6.78
CA ALA A 201 2.14 21.66 8.05
C ALA A 201 1.22 20.56 8.61
N TRP A 202 1.83 19.70 9.41
CA TRP A 202 1.13 18.65 10.12
C TRP A 202 0.27 19.21 11.26
N THR A 203 -1.04 18.97 11.19
CA THR A 203 -1.99 19.35 12.25
C THR A 203 -1.81 18.49 13.51
N GLU A 204 -2.15 19.05 14.69
CA GLU A 204 -2.03 18.31 15.95
C GLU A 204 -2.84 17.01 15.91
N GLY A 205 -2.21 15.89 16.25
CA GLY A 205 -2.77 14.55 16.10
C GLY A 205 -2.19 13.76 14.92
N ALA A 206 -1.46 14.40 13.99
CA ALA A 206 -0.72 13.69 12.96
C ALA A 206 0.47 12.97 13.61
N THR A 207 0.20 11.77 14.13
CA THR A 207 1.21 10.90 14.73
C THR A 207 2.29 10.64 13.69
N THR A 208 3.54 10.70 14.11
CA THR A 208 4.62 9.95 13.48
C THR A 208 4.18 8.49 13.41
N PRO A 209 4.08 7.81 12.25
CA PRO A 209 4.54 6.45 12.16
C PRO A 209 5.97 6.41 12.70
N THR A 210 6.10 6.30 14.02
CA THR A 210 7.01 5.28 14.56
C THR A 210 6.74 4.10 13.68
N ALA A 211 7.69 3.77 12.79
CA ALA A 211 7.55 2.75 11.76
C ALA A 211 6.68 1.66 12.35
N GLN A 212 5.39 1.65 11.98
CA GLN A 212 4.46 0.73 12.59
C GLN A 212 4.97 -0.58 12.07
N THR A 213 5.64 -1.36 12.92
CA THR A 213 6.04 -2.68 12.51
C THR A 213 4.76 -3.39 12.11
N ALA A 214 4.86 -4.38 11.22
CA ALA A 214 3.70 -5.21 10.89
C ALA A 214 2.99 -5.67 12.19
N GLU A 215 3.78 -6.00 13.21
CA GLU A 215 3.35 -6.35 14.56
C GLU A 215 2.52 -5.24 15.23
N ASP A 216 3.00 -3.99 15.30
CA ASP A 216 2.26 -2.87 15.91
C ASP A 216 0.95 -2.55 15.15
N PHE A 217 0.87 -2.84 13.86
CA PHE A 217 -0.35 -2.67 13.06
C PHE A 217 -1.37 -3.74 13.40
N TRP A 218 -0.94 -5.00 13.35
CA TRP A 218 -1.79 -6.17 13.60
C TRP A 218 -2.30 -6.20 15.05
N ASP A 219 -1.46 -5.84 16.02
CA ASP A 219 -1.87 -5.65 17.42
C ASP A 219 -2.93 -4.57 17.58
N ALA A 220 -2.82 -3.46 16.84
CA ALA A 220 -3.77 -2.35 16.92
C ALA A 220 -5.15 -2.69 16.34
N VAL A 221 -5.21 -3.48 15.25
CA VAL A 221 -6.48 -3.93 14.66
C VAL A 221 -7.05 -5.17 15.35
N GLY A 222 -6.24 -5.86 16.17
CA GLY A 222 -6.62 -7.07 16.90
C GLY A 222 -6.79 -8.30 16.01
N MET A 223 -6.09 -8.34 14.88
CA MET A 223 -6.10 -9.44 13.91
C MET A 223 -4.67 -9.86 13.62
N LEU A 224 -4.44 -11.12 13.25
CA LEU A 224 -3.11 -11.65 12.99
C LEU A 224 -3.09 -12.46 11.69
N PRO A 225 -2.11 -12.21 10.80
CA PRO A 225 -1.83 -13.11 9.70
C PRO A 225 -1.14 -14.37 10.21
N LEU A 226 -1.52 -15.52 9.67
CA LEU A 226 -0.93 -16.81 10.00
C LEU A 226 -0.74 -17.67 8.76
N THR A 227 0.14 -18.67 8.87
CA THR A 227 0.27 -19.72 7.85
C THR A 227 -0.12 -21.08 8.38
N LEU A 228 -0.86 -21.84 7.58
CA LEU A 228 -1.17 -23.24 7.80
C LEU A 228 -0.45 -24.10 6.78
N THR A 229 0.31 -25.08 7.24
CA THR A 229 0.89 -26.14 6.40
C THR A 229 0.11 -27.43 6.61
N THR A 230 -0.46 -27.95 5.53
CA THR A 230 -1.25 -29.18 5.48
C THR A 230 -0.66 -30.14 4.44
N GLU A 231 -1.32 -31.26 4.13
CA GLU A 231 -0.91 -32.13 3.03
C GLU A 231 -1.17 -31.48 1.66
N SER A 232 -2.13 -30.54 1.60
CA SER A 232 -2.50 -29.80 0.38
C SER A 232 -1.51 -28.68 0.04
N GLY A 233 -0.74 -28.18 1.02
CA GLY A 233 0.25 -27.13 0.82
C GLY A 233 0.37 -26.21 2.03
N THR A 234 1.10 -25.09 1.84
CA THR A 234 1.17 -23.99 2.80
C THR A 234 0.41 -22.80 2.25
N GLY A 235 -0.47 -22.22 3.05
CA GLY A 235 -1.21 -21.01 2.69
C GLY A 235 -1.34 -20.02 3.83
N TYR A 236 -1.84 -18.83 3.50
CA TYR A 236 -1.98 -17.66 4.37
C TYR A 236 -3.45 -17.38 4.65
N THR A 237 -3.76 -16.91 5.85
CA THR A 237 -5.09 -16.42 6.23
C THR A 237 -4.97 -15.43 7.41
N LEU A 238 -6.09 -14.88 7.86
CA LEU A 238 -6.16 -14.02 9.06
C LEU A 238 -7.01 -14.70 10.15
N ARG A 239 -6.66 -14.44 11.41
CA ARG A 239 -7.44 -14.81 12.60
C ARG A 239 -7.58 -13.60 13.52
N CYS A 240 -8.69 -13.47 14.22
CA CYS A 240 -8.82 -12.65 15.42
C CYS A 240 -9.52 -13.43 16.53
N TYR A 241 -9.59 -12.83 17.72
CA TYR A 241 -10.40 -13.34 18.82
C TYR A 241 -11.48 -12.33 19.20
N LEU A 242 -12.73 -12.79 19.25
CA LEU A 242 -13.85 -12.03 19.75
C LEU A 242 -14.53 -12.84 20.86
N ASP A 243 -14.61 -12.26 22.07
CA ASP A 243 -15.17 -12.93 23.26
C ASP A 243 -14.58 -14.33 23.50
N ASP A 244 -13.24 -14.43 23.43
CA ASP A 244 -12.45 -15.68 23.57
C ASP A 244 -12.70 -16.74 22.49
N ALA A 245 -13.46 -16.44 21.43
CA ALA A 245 -13.67 -17.32 20.29
C ALA A 245 -12.83 -16.88 19.09
N ALA A 246 -12.14 -17.84 18.46
CA ALA A 246 -11.39 -17.59 17.22
C ALA A 246 -12.36 -17.34 16.06
N ILE A 247 -12.14 -16.25 15.34
CA ILE A 247 -12.81 -15.93 14.08
C ILE A 247 -11.73 -15.85 12.99
N PHE A 248 -11.97 -16.49 11.86
CA PHE A 248 -11.03 -16.51 10.75
C PHE A 248 -11.54 -15.68 9.57
N LEU A 249 -10.62 -15.32 8.68
CA LEU A 249 -10.99 -14.86 7.34
C LEU A 249 -11.69 -16.00 6.60
N GLY A 250 -12.97 -15.80 6.32
CA GLY A 250 -13.81 -16.79 5.66
C GLY A 250 -15.28 -16.52 5.89
N SER A 251 -16.12 -17.43 5.42
CA SER A 251 -17.58 -17.34 5.56
C SER A 251 -18.19 -18.73 5.57
N ASP A 252 -19.44 -18.85 6.03
CA ASP A 252 -20.21 -20.09 6.01
C ASP A 252 -19.48 -21.30 6.64
N MET A 253 -18.76 -21.05 7.75
CA MET A 253 -17.97 -22.07 8.48
C MET A 253 -16.80 -22.64 7.65
N SER A 254 -16.34 -21.91 6.64
CA SER A 254 -15.15 -22.20 5.84
C SER A 254 -14.10 -21.11 6.08
N VAL A 255 -12.83 -21.50 6.04
CA VAL A 255 -11.68 -20.59 6.14
C VAL A 255 -11.09 -20.38 4.76
N ASP A 256 -10.92 -19.13 4.35
CA ASP A 256 -10.25 -18.78 3.10
C ASP A 256 -8.73 -18.84 3.30
N ILE A 257 -8.06 -19.65 2.47
CA ILE A 257 -6.62 -19.89 2.49
C ILE A 257 -6.02 -19.46 1.14
N PHE A 258 -5.02 -18.59 1.17
CA PHE A 258 -4.36 -18.08 -0.04
C PHE A 258 -2.99 -18.71 -0.21
N THR A 259 -2.65 -19.17 -1.41
CA THR A 259 -1.34 -19.80 -1.66
C THR A 259 -0.18 -18.80 -1.68
N SER A 260 -0.48 -17.51 -1.77
CA SER A 260 0.51 -16.43 -1.80
C SER A 260 0.15 -15.27 -0.87
N PRO A 261 1.14 -14.53 -0.33
CA PRO A 261 0.91 -13.28 0.40
C PRO A 261 0.14 -12.25 -0.44
N ALA A 262 0.46 -12.16 -1.74
CA ALA A 262 -0.20 -11.24 -2.66
C ALA A 262 -1.69 -11.54 -2.79
N GLY A 263 -2.08 -12.82 -2.95
CA GLY A 263 -3.48 -13.21 -3.02
C GLY A 263 -4.27 -12.85 -1.76
N LEU A 264 -3.68 -13.00 -0.57
CA LEU A 264 -4.31 -12.55 0.68
C LEU A 264 -4.48 -11.02 0.73
N ILE A 265 -3.45 -10.27 0.33
CA ILE A 265 -3.49 -8.80 0.29
C ILE A 265 -4.59 -8.33 -0.68
N ASP A 266 -4.63 -8.89 -1.88
CA ASP A 266 -5.63 -8.56 -2.90
C ASP A 266 -7.05 -8.84 -2.40
N TYR A 267 -7.26 -9.97 -1.70
CA TYR A 267 -8.53 -10.29 -1.08
C TYR A 267 -8.91 -9.29 0.01
N CYS A 268 -7.96 -8.91 0.89
CA CYS A 268 -8.20 -7.94 1.96
C CYS A 268 -8.64 -6.57 1.43
N HIS A 269 -8.21 -6.19 0.22
CA HIS A 269 -8.63 -4.94 -0.44
C HIS A 269 -9.88 -5.08 -1.33
N SER A 270 -10.44 -6.29 -1.44
CA SER A 270 -11.62 -6.56 -2.26
C SER A 270 -12.92 -6.23 -1.52
N ALA A 271 -14.01 -6.00 -2.26
CA ALA A 271 -15.33 -5.74 -1.68
C ALA A 271 -16.09 -7.02 -1.26
N GLN A 272 -15.38 -8.12 -1.03
CA GLN A 272 -16.00 -9.39 -0.63
C GLN A 272 -16.48 -9.33 0.83
N THR A 273 -17.54 -10.09 1.11
CA THR A 273 -18.13 -10.17 2.45
C THR A 273 -17.71 -11.48 3.10
N HIS A 274 -17.28 -11.39 4.35
CA HIS A 274 -16.76 -12.48 5.16
C HIS A 274 -16.87 -12.14 6.65
N ASP A 275 -16.64 -13.08 7.54
CA ASP A 275 -16.93 -12.92 8.97
C ASP A 275 -16.09 -11.81 9.63
N LEU A 276 -14.85 -11.58 9.17
CA LEU A 276 -14.04 -10.44 9.64
C LEU A 276 -14.56 -9.08 9.15
N SER A 277 -15.34 -9.00 8.07
CA SER A 277 -15.77 -7.72 7.49
C SER A 277 -16.78 -6.97 8.37
N ASP A 278 -17.44 -7.67 9.29
CA ASP A 278 -18.35 -7.10 10.28
C ASP A 278 -17.63 -6.44 11.47
N LEU A 279 -16.30 -6.61 11.58
CA LEU A 279 -15.51 -6.06 12.68
C LEU A 279 -15.25 -4.56 12.48
N ALA A 280 -15.38 -3.79 13.56
CA ALA A 280 -15.16 -2.34 13.53
C ALA A 280 -13.73 -1.93 13.11
N THR A 281 -12.74 -2.81 13.30
CA THR A 281 -11.34 -2.59 12.92
C THR A 281 -11.01 -3.08 11.50
N TRP A 282 -11.89 -3.83 10.85
CA TRP A 282 -11.67 -4.32 9.48
C TRP A 282 -11.40 -3.22 8.45
N PRO A 283 -12.09 -2.05 8.47
CA PRO A 283 -11.77 -0.97 7.56
C PRO A 283 -10.31 -0.54 7.60
N ALA A 284 -9.62 -0.64 8.75
CA ALA A 284 -8.20 -0.31 8.84
C ALA A 284 -7.30 -1.30 8.08
N VAL A 285 -7.70 -2.58 8.01
CA VAL A 285 -7.03 -3.61 7.21
C VAL A 285 -7.36 -3.42 5.73
N ASN A 286 -8.64 -3.32 5.40
CA ASN A 286 -9.12 -3.15 4.03
C ASN A 286 -8.57 -1.88 3.37
N ASP A 287 -8.44 -0.80 4.14
CA ASP A 287 -7.97 0.48 3.64
C ASP A 287 -6.47 0.68 3.85
N ALA A 288 -5.70 -0.32 4.29
CA ALA A 288 -4.26 -0.19 4.46
C ALA A 288 -3.55 -0.05 3.08
N THR A 289 -2.54 0.81 2.98
CA THR A 289 -1.75 0.94 1.72
C THR A 289 -0.74 -0.20 1.56
N LEU A 290 -0.16 -0.62 2.68
CA LEU A 290 0.83 -1.68 2.74
C LEU A 290 0.39 -2.61 3.86
N LEU A 291 0.13 -3.86 3.51
CA LEU A 291 -0.10 -4.94 4.44
C LEU A 291 1.09 -5.88 4.37
N ASP A 292 1.90 -5.93 5.43
CA ASP A 292 2.84 -7.03 5.59
C ASP A 292 2.11 -8.19 6.28
N VAL A 293 1.64 -9.13 5.45
CA VAL A 293 0.92 -10.34 5.89
C VAL A 293 1.88 -11.48 6.24
N ARG A 294 3.19 -11.23 6.37
CA ARG A 294 4.13 -12.28 6.81
C ARG A 294 3.89 -12.59 8.28
N PRO A 295 3.56 -13.84 8.64
CA PRO A 295 3.31 -14.19 10.02
C PRO A 295 4.58 -14.08 10.86
N HIS A 296 4.41 -13.68 12.13
CA HIS A 296 5.40 -13.95 13.16
C HIS A 296 5.68 -15.46 13.24
N ASN A 297 6.86 -15.86 13.74
CA ASN A 297 7.24 -17.28 13.78
C ASN A 297 6.27 -18.14 14.59
N ASP A 298 5.65 -17.57 15.61
CA ASP A 298 4.67 -18.26 16.48
C ASP A 298 3.31 -18.44 15.80
N GLU A 299 3.04 -17.71 14.71
CA GLU A 299 1.81 -17.81 13.91
C GLU A 299 2.00 -18.67 12.64
N ARG A 300 2.93 -19.64 12.71
CA ARG A 300 3.20 -20.59 11.63
C ARG A 300 2.96 -22.00 12.11
N TYR A 301 1.88 -22.60 11.64
CA TYR A 301 1.43 -23.89 12.13
C TYR A 301 1.62 -24.97 11.08
N ASP A 302 2.38 -26.01 11.41
CA ASP A 302 2.49 -27.23 10.62
C ASP A 302 1.55 -28.30 11.19
N LEU A 303 0.46 -28.55 10.47
CA LEU A 303 -0.59 -29.48 10.87
C LEU A 303 -0.32 -30.91 10.42
N ARG A 304 0.74 -31.18 9.65
CA ARG A 304 1.06 -32.55 9.16
C ARG A 304 1.53 -33.47 10.29
N THR A 305 1.97 -32.90 11.41
CA THR A 305 2.38 -33.66 12.60
C THR A 305 1.75 -33.07 13.85
N GLU A 306 1.27 -33.94 14.74
CA GLU A 306 0.72 -33.52 16.02
C GLU A 306 1.79 -32.81 16.88
N SER A 307 1.47 -31.61 17.31
CA SER A 307 2.25 -30.80 18.26
C SER A 307 1.29 -29.98 19.11
N ALA A 308 1.77 -29.38 20.22
CA ALA A 308 0.93 -28.52 21.06
C ALA A 308 0.33 -27.35 20.27
N ALA A 309 1.15 -26.65 19.48
CA ALA A 309 0.70 -25.55 18.62
C ALA A 309 -0.28 -26.02 17.53
N ALA A 310 -0.02 -27.19 16.92
CA ALA A 310 -0.93 -27.77 15.93
C ALA A 310 -2.29 -28.13 16.55
N ARG A 311 -2.31 -28.67 17.77
CA ARG A 311 -3.57 -28.98 18.48
C ARG A 311 -4.36 -27.73 18.85
N GLU A 312 -3.67 -26.66 19.24
CA GLU A 312 -4.29 -25.38 19.58
C GLU A 312 -5.00 -24.78 18.38
N ILE A 313 -4.28 -24.57 17.26
CA ILE A 313 -4.91 -24.01 16.06
C ILE A 313 -5.96 -24.96 15.45
N ALA A 314 -5.78 -26.28 15.59
CA ALA A 314 -6.78 -27.25 15.15
C ALA A 314 -8.09 -27.15 15.95
N LEU A 315 -8.02 -26.81 17.24
CA LEU A 315 -9.20 -26.57 18.05
C LEU A 315 -9.90 -25.28 17.62
N ASP A 316 -9.16 -24.19 17.42
CA ASP A 316 -9.71 -22.92 16.91
C ASP A 316 -10.44 -23.10 15.57
N LEU A 317 -9.78 -23.79 14.62
CA LEU A 317 -10.36 -24.10 13.32
C LEU A 317 -11.62 -24.97 13.48
N ALA A 318 -11.60 -25.97 14.35
CA ALA A 318 -12.74 -26.83 14.58
C ALA A 318 -13.92 -26.10 15.24
N GLU A 319 -13.66 -25.17 16.15
CA GLU A 319 -14.69 -24.35 16.78
C GLU A 319 -15.34 -23.39 15.77
N TYR A 320 -14.53 -22.69 14.97
CA TYR A 320 -15.00 -21.81 13.90
C TYR A 320 -15.78 -22.57 12.82
N CYS A 321 -15.22 -23.69 12.32
CA CYS A 321 -15.86 -24.54 11.30
C CYS A 321 -16.98 -25.44 11.86
N ARG A 322 -17.23 -25.44 13.18
CA ARG A 322 -18.19 -26.31 13.89
C ARG A 322 -17.99 -27.81 13.67
N LEU A 323 -16.75 -28.26 13.73
CA LEU A 323 -16.36 -29.66 13.64
C LEU A 323 -16.43 -30.32 15.03
N ASP A 324 -17.63 -30.56 15.55
CA ASP A 324 -17.86 -31.14 16.90
C ASP A 324 -17.08 -32.44 17.14
N GLY A 325 -16.90 -33.26 16.10
CA GLY A 325 -16.12 -34.49 16.16
C GLY A 325 -14.63 -34.25 16.41
N VAL A 326 -14.06 -33.21 15.79
CA VAL A 326 -12.66 -32.80 15.99
C VAL A 326 -12.48 -32.22 17.39
N ILE A 327 -13.40 -31.35 17.84
CA ILE A 327 -13.39 -30.77 19.19
C ILE A 327 -13.38 -31.89 20.24
N ALA A 328 -14.30 -32.85 20.12
CA ALA A 328 -14.38 -33.99 21.04
C ALA A 328 -13.12 -34.87 21.01
N ALA A 329 -12.50 -35.06 19.84
CA ALA A 329 -11.26 -35.81 19.71
C ALA A 329 -10.08 -35.09 20.39
N LEU A 330 -9.95 -33.78 20.22
CA LEU A 330 -8.86 -32.97 20.78
C LEU A 330 -8.99 -32.73 22.29
N GLN A 331 -10.21 -32.76 22.84
CA GLN A 331 -10.47 -32.63 24.28
C GLN A 331 -10.54 -33.99 25.01
N GLY A 332 -10.53 -35.10 24.26
CA GLY A 332 -10.67 -36.46 24.78
C GLY A 332 -9.39 -37.07 25.36
N GLU A 333 -9.46 -38.38 25.63
CA GLU A 333 -8.30 -39.15 26.12
C GLU A 333 -7.31 -39.47 24.98
N GLU A 334 -6.01 -39.40 25.27
CA GLU A 334 -4.95 -39.78 24.32
C GLU A 334 -4.88 -41.30 24.06
N PRO A 335 -4.40 -41.73 22.88
CA PRO A 335 -3.86 -40.95 21.76
C PRO A 335 -4.94 -40.43 20.81
N VAL A 336 -4.70 -39.26 20.20
CA VAL A 336 -5.60 -38.68 19.20
C VAL A 336 -5.33 -39.27 17.81
N ASP A 337 -6.39 -39.56 17.06
CA ASP A 337 -6.29 -39.87 15.63
C ASP A 337 -6.04 -38.58 14.85
N TRP A 338 -4.78 -38.15 14.83
CA TRP A 338 -4.39 -36.88 14.21
C TRP A 338 -4.68 -36.84 12.71
N THR A 339 -4.54 -37.97 12.02
CA THR A 339 -4.86 -38.08 10.58
C THR A 339 -6.34 -37.84 10.32
N GLY A 340 -7.21 -38.42 11.16
CA GLY A 340 -8.65 -38.17 11.10
C GLY A 340 -8.99 -36.70 11.39
N VAL A 341 -8.36 -36.10 12.40
CA VAL A 341 -8.51 -34.66 12.72
C VAL A 341 -8.14 -33.78 11.52
N LEU A 342 -6.97 -34.02 10.91
CA LEU A 342 -6.50 -33.23 9.78
C LEU A 342 -7.43 -33.34 8.56
N THR A 343 -7.95 -34.54 8.30
CA THR A 343 -8.88 -34.77 7.18
C THR A 343 -10.16 -33.94 7.31
N GLU A 344 -10.72 -33.87 8.52
CA GLU A 344 -11.92 -33.08 8.79
C GLU A 344 -11.63 -31.57 8.73
N ILE A 345 -10.49 -31.12 9.26
CA ILE A 345 -10.06 -29.71 9.17
C ILE A 345 -9.88 -29.29 7.71
N GLU A 346 -9.16 -30.07 6.91
CA GLU A 346 -8.95 -29.77 5.48
C GLU A 346 -10.27 -29.64 4.70
N SER A 347 -11.36 -30.28 5.17
CA SER A 347 -12.66 -30.18 4.53
C SER A 347 -13.32 -28.80 4.63
N CYS A 348 -12.90 -27.95 5.58
CA CYS A 348 -13.38 -26.57 5.73
C CYS A 348 -12.37 -25.50 5.26
N LEU A 349 -11.27 -25.90 4.60
CA LEU A 349 -10.30 -24.97 4.01
C LEU A 349 -10.62 -24.72 2.54
N ALA A 350 -10.96 -23.47 2.21
CA ALA A 350 -11.17 -23.01 0.84
C ALA A 350 -9.87 -22.41 0.30
N TRP A 351 -9.20 -23.13 -0.61
CA TRP A 351 -7.94 -22.68 -1.20
C TRP A 351 -8.16 -21.76 -2.40
N HIS A 352 -7.42 -20.65 -2.41
CA HIS A 352 -7.40 -19.63 -3.45
C HIS A 352 -5.96 -19.41 -3.94
N ASP A 353 -5.81 -19.24 -5.26
CA ASP A 353 -4.53 -18.98 -5.92
C ASP A 353 -4.13 -17.50 -5.84
#